data_AF-A0A5C9AD54-F1
#
_entry.id   AF-A0A5C9AD54-F1
#
_cell.length_a   1.000
_cell.length_b   1.000
_cell.length_c   1.000
_cell.angle_alpha   90.00
_cell.angle_beta   90.00
_cell.angle_gamma   90.00
#
_symmetry.space_group_name_H-M   'P 1'
#
loop_
_entity.id
_entity.type
_entity.pdbx_description
1 polymer ?
#
loop_
_entity_poly.entity_id
_entity_poly.type
_entity_poly.pdbx_seq_one_letter_code
_entity_poly.pdbx_strand_id
1 'polypeptide(L)'
;VCVNNELNWQTIPPGMVITDENGKKKQSYFHDFFNYAGIHRSVMLYTTPNTWVDDITVVTHVAQDCNHASVDWQVVTNGDVSVELRDADQQVVATGQGTSGTLQVVNPHLWQPGEGYLYELCVTAKSQTECDIYPLRVGIRSVAVKGEQFLINHKPFYFTGFGRHEDADLRGKGFDNVLMVHDHALMDWIGANSYRTSHYPYAEEMLDWADEHGIVVIDETAAVGFNLSLGIGFEAGNKPKELYSEEAVNGETQQAHLQAIKELIARDKNHPSVVMWSIANEPDTRPQGAREYFAPLAEATRKLDPTRPITCVNVMFCDAHTDTISDLFDVLCLNRYYGWYVQS
;
A
#
# COMPACT_ATOMS: atom_id res chain seq x y z
N VAL A 1 -17.92 -17.69 -10.81
CA VAL A 1 -16.54 -17.13 -10.79
C VAL A 1 -15.58 -18.25 -11.12
N CYS A 2 -14.71 -18.09 -12.11
CA CYS A 2 -13.60 -19.00 -12.36
C CYS A 2 -12.35 -18.40 -11.69
N VAL A 3 -11.68 -19.14 -10.80
CA VAL A 3 -10.49 -18.67 -10.07
C VAL A 3 -9.28 -19.45 -10.57
N ASN A 4 -8.17 -18.75 -10.84
CA ASN A 4 -6.90 -19.33 -11.24
C ASN A 4 -5.81 -18.91 -10.25
N ASN A 5 -4.96 -19.86 -9.85
CA ASN A 5 -3.89 -19.66 -8.86
C ASN A 5 -2.49 -19.85 -9.45
N GLU A 6 -2.38 -19.84 -10.78
CA GLU A 6 -1.13 -20.04 -11.49
C GLU A 6 -0.35 -18.72 -11.54
N LEU A 7 0.93 -18.76 -11.14
CA LEU A 7 1.86 -17.64 -11.24
C LEU A 7 2.86 -17.93 -12.37
N ASN A 8 3.10 -16.93 -13.20
CA ASN A 8 4.11 -16.93 -14.26
C ASN A 8 5.06 -15.74 -14.07
N TRP A 9 5.96 -15.48 -15.01
CA TRP A 9 6.93 -14.39 -14.86
C TRP A 9 6.33 -12.99 -14.93
N GLN A 10 5.18 -12.83 -15.59
CA GLN A 10 4.47 -11.57 -15.76
C GLN A 10 3.38 -11.35 -14.70
N THR A 11 3.16 -12.29 -13.77
CA THR A 11 2.25 -12.09 -12.63
C THR A 11 2.96 -11.39 -11.47
N ILE A 12 2.17 -10.79 -10.58
CA ILE A 12 2.65 -10.17 -9.34
C ILE A 12 1.96 -10.91 -8.17
N PRO A 13 2.69 -11.75 -7.41
CA PRO A 13 4.10 -12.08 -7.52
C PRO A 13 4.44 -12.99 -8.73
N PRO A 14 5.71 -13.05 -9.17
CA PRO A 14 6.15 -13.95 -10.23
C PRO A 14 6.29 -15.40 -9.74
N GLY A 15 6.18 -16.34 -10.68
CA GLY A 15 6.42 -17.77 -10.43
C GLY A 15 6.59 -18.57 -11.71
N MET A 16 6.61 -19.90 -11.57
CA MET A 16 6.69 -20.83 -12.71
C MET A 16 5.74 -22.00 -12.53
N VAL A 17 4.94 -22.30 -13.55
CA VAL A 17 4.11 -23.51 -13.59
C VAL A 17 4.85 -24.61 -14.34
N ILE A 18 5.06 -25.74 -13.67
CA ILE A 18 5.73 -26.91 -14.26
C ILE A 18 4.70 -28.00 -14.45
N THR A 19 4.54 -28.42 -15.70
CA THR A 19 3.70 -29.56 -16.05
C THR A 19 4.56 -30.82 -16.06
N ASP A 20 4.22 -31.80 -15.23
CA ASP A 20 4.92 -33.08 -15.22
C ASP A 20 4.53 -33.99 -16.40
N GLU A 21 5.22 -35.12 -16.54
CA GLU A 21 5.01 -36.10 -17.62
C GLU A 21 3.57 -36.64 -17.69
N ASN A 22 2.80 -36.56 -16.60
CA ASN A 22 1.41 -36.99 -16.52
C ASN A 22 0.41 -35.85 -16.79
N GLY A 23 0.89 -34.65 -17.13
CA GLY A 23 0.07 -33.47 -17.37
C GLY A 23 -0.38 -32.73 -16.11
N LYS A 24 0.11 -33.10 -14.91
CA LYS A 24 -0.22 -32.40 -13.67
C LYS A 24 0.64 -31.14 -13.54
N LYS A 25 -0.01 -30.01 -13.29
CA LYS A 25 0.64 -28.74 -13.00
C LYS A 25 1.12 -28.67 -11.54
N LYS A 26 2.34 -28.17 -11.34
CA LYS A 26 2.94 -27.84 -10.05
C LYS A 26 3.42 -26.40 -10.09
N GLN A 27 2.99 -25.60 -9.12
CA GLN A 27 3.45 -24.23 -8.99
C GLN A 27 4.82 -24.19 -8.29
N SER A 28 5.74 -23.41 -8.84
CA SER A 28 7.03 -22.99 -8.27
C SER A 28 7.00 -21.48 -8.06
N TYR A 29 7.57 -20.98 -6.96
CA TYR A 29 7.56 -19.56 -6.60
C TYR A 29 8.71 -19.22 -5.65
N PHE A 30 9.05 -17.93 -5.56
CA PHE A 30 10.30 -17.43 -4.97
C PHE A 30 10.09 -16.60 -3.69
N HIS A 31 8.95 -16.78 -3.03
CA HIS A 31 8.57 -16.11 -1.78
C HIS A 31 8.29 -17.12 -0.67
N ASP A 32 8.40 -16.70 0.60
CA ASP A 32 8.39 -17.59 1.77
C ASP A 32 7.03 -17.78 2.46
N PHE A 33 5.94 -17.33 1.83
CA PHE A 33 4.59 -17.64 2.28
C PHE A 33 3.91 -18.59 1.30
N PHE A 34 3.00 -19.43 1.81
CA PHE A 34 2.27 -20.40 1.01
C PHE A 34 1.35 -19.70 -0.01
N ASN A 35 1.29 -20.23 -1.24
CA ASN A 35 0.45 -19.71 -2.32
C ASN A 35 -1.04 -20.10 -2.14
N TYR A 36 -1.64 -19.61 -1.05
CA TYR A 36 -3.09 -19.66 -0.86
C TYR A 36 -3.79 -18.88 -1.97
N ALA A 37 -4.91 -19.41 -2.44
CA ALA A 37 -5.76 -18.79 -3.45
C ALA A 37 -7.23 -19.10 -3.19
N GLY A 38 -8.11 -18.31 -3.79
CA GLY A 38 -9.55 -18.38 -3.60
C GLY A 38 -10.15 -16.98 -3.56
N ILE A 39 -11.38 -16.89 -3.06
CA ILE A 39 -12.00 -15.60 -2.76
C ILE A 39 -11.69 -15.30 -1.30
N HIS A 40 -10.66 -14.47 -1.05
CA HIS A 40 -10.15 -14.19 0.30
C HIS A 40 -10.90 -13.06 1.03
N ARG A 41 -11.63 -12.22 0.31
CA ARG A 41 -12.34 -11.04 0.84
C ARG A 41 -13.81 -11.06 0.46
N SER A 42 -14.56 -10.14 1.05
CA SER A 42 -16.00 -9.99 0.86
C SER A 42 -16.39 -9.81 -0.62
N VAL A 43 -17.47 -10.47 -1.03
CA VAL A 43 -18.12 -10.25 -2.34
C VAL A 43 -19.46 -9.60 -2.07
N MET A 44 -19.72 -8.47 -2.72
CA MET A 44 -20.95 -7.71 -2.53
C MET A 44 -21.60 -7.31 -3.84
N LEU A 45 -22.93 -7.24 -3.83
CA LEU A 45 -23.72 -6.49 -4.80
C LEU A 45 -24.13 -5.19 -4.12
N TYR A 46 -23.84 -4.07 -4.75
CA TYR A 46 -24.24 -2.74 -4.30
C TYR A 46 -24.95 -2.02 -5.44
N THR A 47 -25.60 -0.90 -5.11
CA THR A 47 -26.31 -0.05 -6.08
C THR A 47 -25.84 1.37 -5.91
N THR A 48 -25.75 2.09 -7.02
CA THR A 48 -25.58 3.55 -7.07
C THR A 48 -26.74 4.16 -7.87
N PRO A 49 -27.05 5.45 -7.70
CA PRO A 49 -27.88 6.16 -8.67
C PRO A 49 -27.15 6.27 -10.03
N ASN A 50 -27.85 6.69 -11.09
CA ASN A 50 -27.19 6.90 -12.38
C ASN A 50 -26.26 8.13 -12.36
N THR A 51 -26.52 9.05 -11.44
CA THR A 51 -25.63 10.13 -11.01
C THR A 51 -24.88 9.67 -9.76
N TRP A 52 -23.57 9.47 -9.83
CA TRP A 52 -22.82 8.89 -8.72
C TRP A 52 -21.38 9.41 -8.64
N VAL A 53 -20.80 9.32 -7.45
CA VAL A 53 -19.40 9.64 -7.18
C VAL A 53 -18.54 8.41 -7.48
N ASP A 54 -17.63 8.53 -8.45
CA ASP A 54 -16.80 7.44 -8.95
C ASP A 54 -15.43 7.37 -8.28
N ASP A 55 -14.78 8.52 -8.10
CA ASP A 55 -13.48 8.60 -7.47
C ASP A 55 -13.35 9.90 -6.67
N ILE A 56 -12.62 9.83 -5.55
CA ILE A 56 -12.29 10.96 -4.71
C ILE A 56 -10.79 10.91 -4.43
N THR A 57 -10.11 12.05 -4.55
CA THR A 57 -8.73 12.21 -4.09
C THR A 57 -8.67 13.35 -3.09
N VAL A 58 -8.10 13.10 -1.91
CA VAL A 58 -7.89 14.09 -0.86
C VAL A 58 -6.41 14.24 -0.54
N VAL A 59 -5.93 15.47 -0.48
CA VAL A 59 -4.58 15.80 -0.02
C VAL A 59 -4.68 16.81 1.12
N THR A 60 -3.93 16.57 2.20
CA THR A 60 -3.91 17.48 3.34
C THR A 60 -2.55 18.13 3.50
N HIS A 61 -2.55 19.43 3.75
CA HIS A 61 -1.35 20.23 4.00
C HIS A 61 -1.45 20.85 5.39
N VAL A 62 -0.44 20.61 6.22
CA VAL A 62 -0.37 21.15 7.58
C VAL A 62 0.68 22.26 7.62
N ALA A 63 0.31 23.46 8.07
CA ALA A 63 1.25 24.56 8.26
C ALA A 63 2.28 24.26 9.36
N GLN A 64 3.42 24.94 9.35
CA GLN A 64 4.50 24.72 10.34
C GLN A 64 4.09 25.04 11.78
N ASP A 65 3.13 25.95 11.96
CA ASP A 65 2.58 26.29 13.27
C ASP A 65 1.49 25.31 13.75
N CYS A 66 1.09 24.35 12.90
CA CYS A 66 0.00 23.41 13.10
C CYS A 66 -1.38 24.04 13.39
N ASN A 67 -1.54 25.36 13.19
CA ASN A 67 -2.80 26.07 13.44
C ASN A 67 -3.65 26.23 12.17
N HIS A 68 -3.09 25.91 11.01
CA HIS A 68 -3.79 25.99 9.73
C HIS A 68 -3.54 24.71 8.94
N ALA A 69 -4.60 24.18 8.33
CA ALA A 69 -4.50 23.14 7.33
C ALA A 69 -5.38 23.44 6.13
N SER A 70 -4.95 22.94 4.98
CA SER A 70 -5.80 22.89 3.79
C SER A 70 -6.09 21.44 3.42
N VAL A 71 -7.31 21.19 2.95
CA VAL A 71 -7.77 19.90 2.45
C VAL A 71 -8.18 20.11 0.99
N ASP A 72 -7.32 19.66 0.09
CA ASP A 72 -7.57 19.69 -1.35
C ASP A 72 -8.39 18.47 -1.73
N TRP A 73 -9.41 18.65 -2.58
CA TRP A 73 -10.21 17.55 -3.09
C TRP A 73 -10.29 17.57 -4.61
N GLN A 74 -10.45 16.38 -5.18
CA GLN A 74 -10.87 16.16 -6.55
C GLN A 74 -11.88 15.03 -6.58
N VAL A 75 -12.96 15.19 -7.35
CA VAL A 75 -14.08 14.26 -7.46
C VAL A 75 -14.35 13.96 -8.92
N VAL A 76 -14.49 12.68 -9.25
CA VAL A 76 -14.96 12.20 -10.55
C VAL A 76 -16.44 11.85 -10.43
N THR A 77 -17.28 12.53 -11.20
CA THR A 77 -18.73 12.31 -11.24
C THR A 77 -19.33 12.91 -12.51
N ASN A 78 -20.59 12.59 -12.78
CA ASN A 78 -21.43 13.18 -13.84
C ASN A 78 -22.47 14.19 -13.31
N GLY A 79 -22.43 14.55 -12.02
CA GLY A 79 -23.30 15.55 -11.40
C GLY A 79 -22.55 16.81 -10.91
N ASP A 80 -23.31 17.83 -10.49
CA ASP A 80 -22.79 18.99 -9.77
C ASP A 80 -22.35 18.59 -8.36
N VAL A 81 -21.16 19.03 -7.95
CA VAL A 81 -20.56 18.63 -6.67
C VAL A 81 -20.66 19.72 -5.62
N SER A 82 -21.10 19.34 -4.43
CA SER A 82 -20.88 20.09 -3.18
C SER A 82 -20.19 19.21 -2.16
N VAL A 83 -19.24 19.77 -1.43
CA VAL A 83 -18.51 19.08 -0.36
C VAL A 83 -18.69 19.77 0.98
N GLU A 84 -18.83 18.97 2.04
CA GLU A 84 -18.86 19.43 3.42
C GLU A 84 -17.84 18.63 4.21
N LEU A 85 -16.90 19.31 4.88
CA LEU A 85 -16.01 18.68 5.85
C LEU A 85 -16.64 18.82 7.24
N ARG A 86 -16.82 17.70 7.92
CA ARG A 86 -17.42 17.61 9.26
C ARG A 86 -16.41 17.10 10.27
N ASP A 87 -16.45 17.65 11.46
CA ASP A 87 -15.68 17.14 12.60
C ASP A 87 -16.32 15.86 13.18
N ALA A 88 -15.70 15.28 14.22
CA ALA A 88 -16.17 14.06 14.85
C ALA A 88 -17.56 14.21 15.52
N ASP A 89 -17.97 15.44 15.86
CA ASP A 89 -19.28 15.79 16.40
C ASP A 89 -20.31 16.13 15.30
N GLN A 90 -19.96 15.86 14.04
CA GLN A 90 -20.77 16.11 12.83
C GLN A 90 -21.07 17.59 12.57
N GLN A 91 -20.29 18.51 13.14
CA GLN A 91 -20.37 19.94 12.84
C GLN A 91 -19.62 20.24 11.55
N VAL A 92 -20.25 21.01 10.66
CA VAL A 92 -19.61 21.44 9.40
C VAL A 92 -18.55 22.49 9.71
N VAL A 93 -17.29 22.16 9.45
CA VAL A 93 -16.14 23.06 9.69
C VAL A 93 -15.69 23.77 8.41
N ALA A 94 -15.99 23.21 7.23
CA ALA A 94 -15.71 23.83 5.95
C ALA A 94 -16.66 23.31 4.86
N THR A 95 -16.91 24.14 3.84
CA THR A 95 -17.76 23.78 2.69
C THR A 95 -17.12 24.22 1.38
N GLY A 96 -17.36 23.46 0.31
CA GLY A 96 -16.87 23.78 -1.03
C GLY A 96 -17.86 23.35 -2.11
N GLN A 97 -17.65 23.88 -3.33
CA GLN A 97 -18.41 23.52 -4.52
C GLN A 97 -17.48 23.25 -5.69
N GLY A 98 -17.96 22.46 -6.64
CA GLY A 98 -17.21 22.07 -7.83
C GLY A 98 -16.47 20.74 -7.65
N THR A 99 -16.05 20.17 -8.78
CA THR A 99 -15.39 18.86 -8.86
C THR A 99 -13.96 18.87 -8.34
N SER A 100 -13.40 20.04 -8.04
CA SER A 100 -12.12 20.18 -7.35
C SER A 100 -12.06 21.50 -6.60
N GLY A 101 -11.25 21.57 -5.55
CA GLY A 101 -11.04 22.78 -4.78
C GLY A 101 -10.25 22.53 -3.50
N THR A 102 -10.25 23.53 -2.63
CA THR A 102 -9.53 23.51 -1.35
C THR A 102 -10.40 24.01 -0.21
N LEU A 103 -10.48 23.24 0.88
CA LEU A 103 -11.09 23.65 2.14
C LEU A 103 -10.01 24.15 3.09
N GLN A 104 -10.27 25.24 3.78
CA GLN A 104 -9.37 25.78 4.82
C GLN A 104 -9.91 25.42 6.20
N VAL A 105 -9.07 24.83 7.05
CA VAL A 105 -9.41 24.45 8.42
C VAL A 105 -8.50 25.22 9.38
N VAL A 106 -9.11 26.08 10.20
CA VAL A 106 -8.41 26.85 11.24
C VAL A 106 -8.43 26.07 12.54
N ASN A 107 -7.29 26.01 13.23
CA ASN A 107 -7.05 25.20 14.42
C ASN A 107 -7.50 23.74 14.25
N PRO A 108 -6.95 23.02 13.25
CA PRO A 108 -7.37 21.66 12.95
C PRO A 108 -7.03 20.69 14.09
N HIS A 109 -7.91 19.71 14.31
CA HIS A 109 -7.59 18.51 15.07
C HIS A 109 -6.83 17.56 14.14
N LEU A 110 -5.50 17.58 14.21
CA LEU A 110 -4.66 16.77 13.34
C LEU A 110 -4.83 15.27 13.65
N TRP A 111 -4.78 14.45 12.60
CA TRP A 111 -4.58 13.01 12.77
C TRP A 111 -3.15 12.81 13.31
N GLN A 112 -3.05 12.11 14.44
CA GLN A 112 -1.79 11.83 15.12
C GLN A 112 -1.66 10.33 15.39
N PRO A 113 -0.44 9.78 15.33
CA PRO A 113 -0.20 8.42 15.80
C PRO A 113 -0.68 8.23 17.24
N GLY A 114 -1.47 7.17 17.47
CA GLY A 114 -2.06 6.81 18.77
C GLY A 114 -3.45 7.40 19.08
N GLU A 115 -3.90 8.44 18.38
CA GLU A 115 -5.23 9.06 18.61
C GLU A 115 -6.16 8.93 17.39
N GLY A 116 -5.61 9.02 16.18
CA GLY A 116 -6.38 8.72 14.96
C GLY A 116 -7.57 9.64 14.67
N TYR A 117 -7.52 10.93 15.04
CA TYR A 117 -8.66 11.84 14.78
C TYR A 117 -9.02 11.92 13.29
N LEU A 118 -10.30 11.67 12.97
CA LEU A 118 -10.84 11.69 11.61
C LEU A 118 -11.96 12.72 11.47
N TYR A 119 -11.88 13.49 10.39
CA TYR A 119 -13.00 14.24 9.84
C TYR A 119 -13.79 13.35 8.87
N GLU A 120 -15.00 13.78 8.51
CA GLU A 120 -15.80 13.20 7.45
C GLU A 120 -16.02 14.23 6.33
N LEU A 121 -15.53 13.94 5.13
CA LEU A 121 -15.81 14.70 3.92
C LEU A 121 -17.03 14.10 3.22
N CYS A 122 -18.19 14.74 3.38
CA CYS A 122 -19.39 14.36 2.64
C CYS A 122 -19.33 14.96 1.23
N VAL A 123 -19.16 14.11 0.22
CA VAL A 123 -19.24 14.50 -1.19
C VAL A 123 -20.65 14.25 -1.68
N THR A 124 -21.31 15.29 -2.16
CA THR A 124 -22.65 15.18 -2.74
C THR A 124 -22.61 15.48 -4.23
N ALA A 125 -23.02 14.52 -5.06
CA ALA A 125 -23.19 14.68 -6.51
C ALA A 125 -24.69 14.81 -6.85
N LYS A 126 -25.09 15.92 -7.46
CA LYS A 126 -26.50 16.23 -7.79
C LYS A 126 -26.69 16.34 -9.29
N SER A 127 -27.77 15.74 -9.78
CA SER A 127 -28.34 16.07 -11.09
C SER A 127 -29.72 16.70 -10.90
N GLN A 128 -30.45 16.93 -11.99
CA GLN A 128 -31.82 17.44 -11.91
C GLN A 128 -32.79 16.44 -11.25
N THR A 129 -32.47 15.15 -11.27
CA THR A 129 -33.39 14.07 -10.88
C THR A 129 -32.84 13.17 -9.78
N GLU A 130 -31.53 13.12 -9.58
CA GLU A 130 -30.87 12.20 -8.66
C GLU A 130 -29.86 12.93 -7.77
N CYS A 131 -29.55 12.32 -6.63
CA CYS A 131 -28.56 12.77 -5.69
C CYS A 131 -27.82 11.55 -5.16
N ASP A 132 -26.49 11.61 -5.17
CA ASP A 132 -25.62 10.64 -4.52
C ASP A 132 -24.82 11.34 -3.42
N ILE A 133 -24.59 10.63 -2.32
CA ILE A 133 -23.86 11.14 -1.16
C ILE A 133 -22.86 10.08 -0.74
N TYR A 134 -21.58 10.44 -0.76
CA TYR A 134 -20.49 9.58 -0.36
C TYR A 134 -19.72 10.21 0.81
N PRO A 135 -19.75 9.61 2.01
CA PRO A 135 -18.89 10.03 3.11
C PRO A 135 -17.50 9.40 2.96
N LEU A 136 -16.45 10.23 2.96
CA LEU A 136 -15.06 9.80 2.99
C LEU A 136 -14.39 10.28 4.27
N ARG A 137 -13.75 9.39 5.02
CA ARG A 137 -13.00 9.76 6.23
C ARG A 137 -11.69 10.42 5.84
N VAL A 138 -11.31 11.47 6.55
CA VAL A 138 -10.11 12.27 6.27
C VAL A 138 -9.33 12.53 7.55
N GLY A 139 -8.09 12.02 7.61
CA GLY A 139 -7.13 12.43 8.63
C GLY A 139 -6.26 13.58 8.14
N ILE A 140 -6.34 14.73 8.79
CA ILE A 140 -5.49 15.89 8.45
C ILE A 140 -4.08 15.63 8.99
N ARG A 141 -3.13 15.31 8.09
CA ARG A 141 -1.75 15.01 8.44
C ARG A 141 -0.77 15.30 7.31
N SER A 142 0.45 15.72 7.65
CA SER A 142 1.57 15.79 6.70
C SER A 142 2.56 14.64 6.91
N VAL A 143 3.17 14.18 5.82
CA VAL A 143 4.27 13.20 5.84
C VAL A 143 5.41 13.75 4.99
N ALA A 144 6.65 13.64 5.48
CA ALA A 144 7.82 14.05 4.73
C ALA A 144 9.09 13.33 5.21
N VAL A 145 10.10 13.26 4.33
CA VAL A 145 11.48 12.92 4.72
C VAL A 145 12.32 14.18 4.65
N LYS A 146 13.11 14.46 5.69
CA LYS A 146 14.05 15.59 5.71
C LYS A 146 15.39 15.15 6.32
N GLY A 147 16.42 15.09 5.48
CA GLY A 147 17.69 14.49 5.90
C GLY A 147 17.44 13.04 6.30
N GLU A 148 17.83 12.67 7.52
CA GLU A 148 17.70 11.32 8.07
C GLU A 148 16.44 11.14 8.93
N GLN A 149 15.52 12.09 8.92
CA GLN A 149 14.30 12.04 9.73
C GLN A 149 13.07 11.79 8.87
N PHE A 150 12.28 10.79 9.27
CA PHE A 150 10.90 10.64 8.84
C PHE A 150 10.02 11.52 9.70
N LEU A 151 9.20 12.38 9.08
CA LEU A 151 8.39 13.37 9.75
C LEU A 151 6.91 13.08 9.54
N ILE A 152 6.14 13.03 10.63
CA ILE A 152 4.68 13.09 10.61
C ILE A 152 4.28 14.40 11.31
N ASN A 153 3.49 15.24 10.65
CA ASN A 153 3.11 16.57 11.17
C ASN A 153 4.31 17.41 11.60
N HIS A 154 5.37 17.40 10.77
CA HIS A 154 6.66 18.09 11.00
C HIS A 154 7.45 17.60 12.22
N LYS A 155 7.05 16.47 12.83
CA LYS A 155 7.73 15.89 14.00
C LYS A 155 8.44 14.58 13.65
N PRO A 156 9.67 14.35 14.13
CA PRO A 156 10.36 13.07 13.95
C PRO A 156 9.53 11.90 14.48
N PHE A 157 9.38 10.88 13.64
CA PHE A 157 8.66 9.65 13.97
C PHE A 157 9.63 8.46 14.03
N TYR A 158 9.37 7.54 14.96
CA TYR A 158 10.13 6.31 15.12
C TYR A 158 9.20 5.11 15.03
N PHE A 159 9.40 4.28 14.01
CA PHE A 159 8.58 3.11 13.71
C PHE A 159 8.88 1.98 14.70
N THR A 160 7.83 1.38 15.25
CA THR A 160 7.89 0.16 16.07
C THR A 160 6.74 -0.77 15.68
N GLY A 161 7.01 -2.07 15.63
CA GLY A 161 6.03 -3.08 15.28
C GLY A 161 6.59 -4.10 14.30
N PHE A 162 5.78 -4.48 13.29
CA PHE A 162 5.98 -5.75 12.59
C PHE A 162 5.81 -5.65 11.07
N GLY A 163 6.54 -6.51 10.35
CA GLY A 163 6.03 -7.05 9.09
C GLY A 163 5.00 -8.13 9.42
N ARG A 164 3.78 -8.01 8.90
CA ARG A 164 2.67 -8.92 9.22
C ARG A 164 2.41 -9.92 8.08
N HIS A 165 1.45 -10.82 8.26
CA HIS A 165 0.82 -11.56 7.17
C HIS A 165 -0.69 -11.70 7.40
N GLU A 166 -1.49 -11.67 6.33
CA GLU A 166 -2.82 -12.31 6.29
C GLU A 166 -2.61 -13.83 6.19
N ASP A 167 -2.50 -14.48 7.35
CA ASP A 167 -2.32 -15.93 7.52
C ASP A 167 -2.96 -16.37 8.85
N ALA A 168 -3.76 -17.43 8.80
CA ALA A 168 -4.33 -18.04 9.99
C ALA A 168 -4.72 -19.50 9.74
N ASP A 169 -4.80 -20.25 10.84
CA ASP A 169 -5.27 -21.63 10.83
C ASP A 169 -6.61 -21.78 10.10
N LEU A 170 -6.70 -22.84 9.29
CA LEU A 170 -7.87 -23.27 8.49
C LEU A 170 -8.28 -22.35 7.33
N ARG A 171 -8.19 -21.03 7.49
CA ARG A 171 -8.71 -20.04 6.53
C ARG A 171 -7.67 -19.49 5.56
N GLY A 172 -6.38 -19.78 5.78
CA GLY A 172 -5.30 -19.21 4.98
C GLY A 172 -5.31 -17.68 5.07
N LYS A 173 -5.44 -17.00 3.92
CA LYS A 173 -5.47 -15.53 3.84
C LYS A 173 -6.88 -14.93 3.92
N GLY A 174 -7.90 -15.74 4.22
CA GLY A 174 -9.28 -15.27 4.31
C GLY A 174 -9.47 -14.28 5.46
N PHE A 175 -10.05 -13.12 5.18
CA PHE A 175 -10.30 -12.07 6.17
C PHE A 175 -11.22 -12.55 7.32
N ASP A 176 -10.98 -12.05 8.53
CA ASP A 176 -11.76 -12.36 9.72
C ASP A 176 -11.75 -11.23 10.74
N ASN A 177 -12.94 -10.77 11.14
CA ASN A 177 -13.08 -9.69 12.11
C ASN A 177 -12.52 -10.04 13.49
N VAL A 178 -12.66 -11.30 13.95
CA VAL A 178 -12.18 -11.68 15.29
C VAL A 178 -10.67 -11.66 15.33
N LEU A 179 -10.02 -12.18 14.29
CA LEU A 179 -8.57 -12.14 14.14
C LEU A 179 -8.05 -10.70 14.03
N MET A 180 -8.70 -9.87 13.21
CA MET A 180 -8.35 -8.45 13.10
C MET A 180 -8.37 -7.75 14.46
N VAL A 181 -9.46 -7.90 15.23
CA VAL A 181 -9.60 -7.29 16.56
C VAL A 181 -8.54 -7.86 17.52
N HIS A 182 -8.33 -9.17 17.52
CA HIS A 182 -7.40 -9.81 18.44
C HIS A 182 -5.95 -9.36 18.19
N ASP A 183 -5.51 -9.38 16.94
CA ASP A 183 -4.14 -9.01 16.62
C ASP A 183 -3.87 -7.52 16.86
N HIS A 184 -4.84 -6.65 16.63
CA HIS A 184 -4.70 -5.23 16.97
C HIS A 184 -4.63 -5.02 18.49
N ALA A 185 -5.40 -5.78 19.28
CA ALA A 185 -5.26 -5.76 20.73
C ALA A 185 -3.86 -6.22 21.19
N LEU A 186 -3.27 -7.21 20.52
CA LEU A 186 -1.91 -7.66 20.80
C LEU A 186 -0.85 -6.63 20.38
N MET A 187 -1.04 -5.97 19.23
CA MET A 187 -0.16 -4.90 18.78
C MET A 187 -0.18 -3.70 19.72
N ASP A 188 -1.37 -3.27 20.16
CA ASP A 188 -1.53 -2.22 21.15
C ASP A 188 -0.83 -2.61 22.46
N TRP A 189 -1.11 -3.81 22.98
CA TRP A 189 -0.52 -4.32 24.21
C TRP A 189 1.02 -4.34 24.21
N ILE A 190 1.64 -4.72 23.09
CA ILE A 190 3.11 -4.76 22.97
C ILE A 190 3.72 -3.38 22.67
N GLY A 191 2.90 -2.35 22.45
CA GLY A 191 3.33 -0.99 22.18
C GLY A 191 3.76 -0.73 20.73
N ALA A 192 3.27 -1.53 19.78
CA ALA A 192 3.53 -1.30 18.36
C ALA A 192 2.74 -0.08 17.86
N ASN A 193 3.44 0.86 17.21
CA ASN A 193 2.82 2.04 16.60
C ASN A 193 2.69 1.96 15.07
N SER A 194 3.23 0.90 14.47
CA SER A 194 3.28 0.74 13.02
C SER A 194 3.36 -0.71 12.55
N TYR A 195 3.00 -0.95 11.29
CA TYR A 195 3.27 -2.21 10.61
C TYR A 195 3.45 -2.03 9.10
N ARG A 196 3.96 -3.06 8.43
CA ARG A 196 4.01 -3.17 6.96
C ARG A 196 3.10 -4.28 6.46
N THR A 197 2.33 -4.04 5.41
CA THR A 197 1.42 -5.00 4.74
C THR A 197 2.19 -6.07 3.94
N SER A 198 3.02 -6.85 4.65
CA SER A 198 3.93 -7.82 4.02
C SER A 198 3.13 -9.02 3.50
N HIS A 199 3.25 -9.47 2.25
CA HIS A 199 3.96 -8.89 1.10
C HIS A 199 2.98 -8.65 -0.05
N TYR A 200 1.86 -8.01 0.27
CA TYR A 200 0.72 -7.79 -0.63
C TYR A 200 -0.25 -6.81 0.03
N PRO A 201 -1.07 -6.09 -0.76
CA PRO A 201 -2.08 -5.19 -0.21
C PRO A 201 -3.04 -5.97 0.70
N TYR A 202 -3.29 -5.50 1.93
CA TYR A 202 -4.20 -6.15 2.88
C TYR A 202 -5.66 -5.79 2.62
N ALA A 203 -6.59 -6.48 3.32
CA ALA A 203 -7.99 -6.09 3.38
C ALA A 203 -8.11 -4.64 3.88
N GLU A 204 -8.98 -3.85 3.23
CA GLU A 204 -9.13 -2.41 3.50
C GLU A 204 -9.60 -2.16 4.94
N GLU A 205 -10.32 -3.12 5.53
CA GLU A 205 -10.72 -3.09 6.94
C GLU A 205 -9.52 -2.92 7.90
N MET A 206 -8.33 -3.40 7.53
CA MET A 206 -7.11 -3.20 8.31
C MET A 206 -6.64 -1.74 8.27
N LEU A 207 -6.74 -1.08 7.11
CA LEU A 207 -6.36 0.33 6.94
C LEU A 207 -7.40 1.25 7.55
N ASP A 208 -8.68 0.90 7.42
CA ASP A 208 -9.78 1.56 8.11
C ASP A 208 -9.59 1.54 9.63
N TRP A 209 -9.18 0.39 10.19
CA TRP A 209 -8.85 0.28 11.60
C TRP A 209 -7.62 1.14 11.96
N ALA A 210 -6.57 1.10 11.14
CA ALA A 210 -5.35 1.86 11.37
C ALA A 210 -5.60 3.37 11.35
N ASP A 211 -6.48 3.86 10.47
CA ASP A 211 -6.91 5.24 10.43
C ASP A 211 -7.60 5.66 11.73
N GLU A 212 -8.58 4.87 12.19
CA GLU A 212 -9.35 5.14 13.42
C GLU A 212 -8.49 5.14 14.67
N HIS A 213 -7.49 4.26 14.75
CA HIS A 213 -6.67 4.05 15.95
C HIS A 213 -5.32 4.78 15.87
N GLY A 214 -5.05 5.53 14.80
CA GLY A 214 -3.79 6.24 14.65
C GLY A 214 -2.58 5.31 14.49
N ILE A 215 -2.72 4.18 13.82
CA ILE A 215 -1.62 3.24 13.55
C ILE A 215 -0.96 3.63 12.22
N VAL A 216 0.37 3.64 12.19
CA VAL A 216 1.13 4.03 11.00
C VAL A 216 1.40 2.81 10.10
N VAL A 217 1.12 2.93 8.80
CA VAL A 217 1.23 1.81 7.86
C VAL A 217 2.22 2.12 6.73
N ILE A 218 3.13 1.17 6.49
CA ILE A 218 3.89 1.07 5.25
C ILE A 218 3.12 0.13 4.34
N ASP A 219 2.60 0.63 3.23
CA ASP A 219 1.72 -0.14 2.37
C ASP A 219 2.47 -0.70 1.17
N GLU A 220 2.35 -2.01 0.94
CA GLU A 220 3.22 -2.79 0.09
C GLU A 220 2.44 -3.49 -1.04
N THR A 221 3.02 -3.44 -2.24
CA THR A 221 2.50 -4.20 -3.39
C THR A 221 2.73 -5.71 -3.21
N ALA A 222 2.18 -6.52 -4.09
CA ALA A 222 2.47 -7.96 -4.13
C ALA A 222 3.82 -8.32 -4.83
N ALA A 223 4.68 -7.33 -5.10
CA ALA A 223 5.94 -7.49 -5.82
C ALA A 223 7.06 -8.07 -4.94
N VAL A 224 6.99 -9.37 -4.71
CA VAL A 224 7.96 -10.15 -3.93
C VAL A 224 8.41 -11.37 -4.73
N GLY A 225 9.65 -11.82 -4.54
CA GLY A 225 10.19 -12.97 -5.29
C GLY A 225 10.83 -12.60 -6.62
N PHE A 226 11.09 -11.32 -6.87
CA PHE A 226 12.01 -10.84 -7.93
C PHE A 226 13.48 -11.14 -7.58
N ASN A 227 13.75 -12.39 -7.20
CA ASN A 227 15.01 -12.79 -6.60
C ASN A 227 15.18 -14.31 -6.74
N LEU A 228 16.23 -14.74 -7.44
CA LEU A 228 16.52 -16.16 -7.67
C LEU A 228 17.52 -16.74 -6.67
N SER A 229 18.01 -15.91 -5.73
CA SER A 229 19.15 -16.21 -4.86
C SER A 229 18.76 -16.47 -3.40
N LEU A 230 17.49 -16.31 -3.01
CA LEU A 230 17.05 -16.43 -1.61
C LEU A 230 17.06 -17.86 -1.06
N GLY A 231 16.91 -18.89 -1.90
CA GLY A 231 16.86 -20.29 -1.46
C GLY A 231 15.63 -20.64 -0.60
N ILE A 232 14.59 -19.81 -0.65
CA ILE A 232 13.29 -19.97 0.04
C ILE A 232 12.16 -20.18 -0.98
N GLY A 233 10.96 -20.51 -0.51
CA GLY A 233 9.82 -20.84 -1.37
C GLY A 233 9.84 -22.29 -1.87
N PHE A 234 9.05 -22.58 -2.90
CA PHE A 234 9.00 -23.92 -3.51
C PHE A 234 9.68 -23.90 -4.87
N GLU A 235 10.94 -24.35 -4.90
CA GLU A 235 11.74 -24.39 -6.12
C GLU A 235 11.62 -25.75 -6.80
N ALA A 236 10.92 -25.77 -7.93
CA ALA A 236 10.94 -26.89 -8.86
C ALA A 236 11.42 -26.41 -10.24
N GLY A 237 12.08 -27.31 -10.98
CA GLY A 237 12.60 -27.01 -12.32
C GLY A 237 13.92 -26.22 -12.32
N ASN A 238 14.36 -25.82 -13.52
CA ASN A 238 15.55 -24.98 -13.68
C ASN A 238 15.13 -23.51 -13.66
N LYS A 239 15.82 -22.71 -12.85
CA LYS A 239 15.67 -21.25 -12.87
C LYS A 239 16.33 -20.66 -14.13
N PRO A 240 15.81 -19.54 -14.66
CA PRO A 240 16.51 -18.79 -15.69
C PRO A 240 17.87 -18.32 -15.16
N LYS A 241 18.84 -18.15 -16.06
CA LYS A 241 20.20 -17.71 -15.68
C LYS A 241 20.25 -16.23 -15.33
N GLU A 242 19.54 -15.41 -16.10
CA GLU A 242 19.47 -13.96 -15.93
C GLU A 242 18.07 -13.56 -15.48
N LEU A 243 17.99 -12.87 -14.35
CA LEU A 243 16.72 -12.46 -13.74
C LEU A 243 15.97 -11.45 -14.62
N TYR A 244 16.64 -10.38 -15.03
CA TYR A 244 16.06 -9.33 -15.89
C TYR A 244 16.36 -9.66 -17.35
N SER A 245 15.46 -10.41 -17.98
CA SER A 245 15.62 -10.91 -19.34
C SER A 245 14.25 -11.24 -19.95
N GLU A 246 14.19 -11.42 -21.26
CA GLU A 246 12.96 -11.80 -21.97
C GLU A 246 12.38 -13.15 -21.50
N GLU A 247 13.20 -14.05 -20.96
CA GLU A 247 12.79 -15.37 -20.45
C GLU A 247 12.17 -15.32 -19.04
N ALA A 248 12.42 -14.23 -18.30
CA ALA A 248 12.05 -14.06 -16.91
C ALA A 248 11.39 -12.68 -16.70
N VAL A 249 12.05 -11.77 -15.98
CA VAL A 249 11.54 -10.42 -15.72
C VAL A 249 11.78 -9.53 -16.93
N ASN A 250 10.74 -9.34 -17.73
CA ASN A 250 10.77 -8.60 -18.99
C ASN A 250 9.90 -7.32 -18.95
N GLY A 251 9.74 -6.66 -20.10
CA GLY A 251 8.94 -5.43 -20.21
C GLY A 251 7.46 -5.61 -19.80
N GLU A 252 6.85 -6.76 -20.12
CA GLU A 252 5.47 -7.06 -19.69
C GLU A 252 5.38 -7.21 -18.17
N THR A 253 6.41 -7.79 -17.56
CA THR A 253 6.52 -7.92 -16.10
C THR A 253 6.61 -6.53 -15.44
N GLN A 254 7.35 -5.59 -16.03
CA GLN A 254 7.39 -4.21 -15.54
C GLN A 254 6.02 -3.51 -15.67
N GLN A 255 5.28 -3.77 -16.75
CA GLN A 255 3.92 -3.21 -16.91
C GLN A 255 2.93 -3.80 -15.90
N ALA A 256 2.99 -5.11 -15.65
CA ALA A 256 2.16 -5.75 -14.63
C ALA A 256 2.47 -5.21 -13.22
N HIS A 257 3.75 -5.00 -12.91
CA HIS A 257 4.19 -4.39 -11.67
C HIS A 257 3.68 -2.94 -11.55
N LEU A 258 3.82 -2.13 -12.60
CA LEU A 258 3.26 -0.78 -12.64
C LEU A 258 1.75 -0.78 -12.43
N GLN A 259 1.04 -1.75 -13.01
CA GLN A 259 -0.40 -1.89 -12.81
C GLN A 259 -0.74 -2.22 -11.34
N ALA A 260 0.01 -3.13 -10.70
CA ALA A 260 -0.15 -3.43 -9.28
C ALA A 260 0.08 -2.20 -8.38
N ILE A 261 1.08 -1.36 -8.70
CA ILE A 261 1.32 -0.08 -8.00
C ILE A 261 0.13 0.87 -8.20
N LYS A 262 -0.37 1.01 -9.43
CA LYS A 262 -1.52 1.89 -9.72
C LYS A 262 -2.75 1.47 -8.93
N GLU A 263 -3.05 0.18 -8.86
CA GLU A 263 -4.22 -0.33 -8.15
C GLU A 263 -4.10 -0.13 -6.64
N LEU A 264 -2.93 -0.42 -6.05
CA LEU A 264 -2.66 -0.15 -4.63
C LEU A 264 -2.89 1.33 -4.29
N ILE A 265 -2.23 2.23 -5.03
CA ILE A 265 -2.35 3.68 -4.76
C ILE A 265 -3.77 4.17 -5.03
N ALA A 266 -4.42 3.71 -6.10
CA ALA A 266 -5.78 4.12 -6.41
C ALA A 266 -6.76 3.79 -5.29
N ARG A 267 -6.60 2.62 -4.67
CA ARG A 267 -7.39 2.18 -3.52
C ARG A 267 -7.05 2.97 -2.25
N ASP A 268 -5.76 3.10 -1.95
CA ASP A 268 -5.32 3.46 -0.60
C ASP A 268 -4.87 4.93 -0.44
N LYS A 269 -4.87 5.73 -1.51
CA LYS A 269 -4.42 7.14 -1.52
C LYS A 269 -5.07 8.03 -0.47
N ASN A 270 -6.27 7.71 0.01
CA ASN A 270 -7.01 8.54 0.96
C ASN A 270 -6.84 8.09 2.42
N HIS A 271 -6.24 6.92 2.69
CA HIS A 271 -5.99 6.47 4.06
C HIS A 271 -4.90 7.33 4.72
N PRO A 272 -5.19 8.07 5.82
CA PRO A 272 -4.19 8.82 6.56
C PRO A 272 -3.13 7.95 7.22
N SER A 273 -3.46 6.71 7.61
CA SER A 273 -2.53 5.75 8.21
C SER A 273 -1.39 5.35 7.28
N VAL A 274 -1.64 5.32 5.96
CA VAL A 274 -0.61 5.04 4.96
C VAL A 274 0.33 6.23 4.86
N VAL A 275 1.58 6.02 5.27
CA VAL A 275 2.61 7.05 5.25
C VAL A 275 3.69 6.81 4.21
N MET A 276 3.76 5.62 3.61
CA MET A 276 4.82 5.27 2.67
C MET A 276 4.40 4.11 1.78
N TRP A 277 4.79 4.17 0.50
CA TRP A 277 4.59 3.09 -0.47
C TRP A 277 5.84 2.23 -0.59
N SER A 278 5.71 0.92 -0.33
CA SER A 278 6.72 -0.08 -0.61
C SER A 278 6.45 -0.73 -1.97
N ILE A 279 7.27 -0.41 -2.96
CA ILE A 279 7.00 -0.87 -4.33
C ILE A 279 7.35 -2.35 -4.51
N ALA A 280 8.29 -2.90 -3.75
CA ALA A 280 8.70 -4.30 -3.82
C ALA A 280 9.44 -4.74 -2.55
N ASN A 281 9.50 -6.05 -2.33
CA ASN A 281 10.26 -6.66 -1.25
C ASN A 281 11.36 -7.60 -1.76
N GLU A 282 12.58 -7.32 -1.31
CA GLU A 282 13.79 -8.14 -1.49
C GLU A 282 14.11 -8.55 -2.94
N PRO A 283 14.03 -7.63 -3.94
CA PRO A 283 14.52 -7.96 -5.26
C PRO A 283 16.05 -8.20 -5.24
N ASP A 284 16.55 -9.05 -6.13
CA ASP A 284 17.99 -9.13 -6.38
C ASP A 284 18.40 -7.96 -7.28
N THR A 285 19.20 -7.04 -6.73
CA THR A 285 19.60 -5.80 -7.40
C THR A 285 21.00 -5.86 -7.99
N ARG A 286 21.69 -7.00 -7.86
CA ARG A 286 23.05 -7.20 -8.38
C ARG A 286 23.09 -7.44 -9.90
N PRO A 287 22.13 -8.19 -10.51
CA PRO A 287 22.15 -8.43 -11.94
C PRO A 287 22.04 -7.13 -12.75
N GLN A 288 22.60 -7.14 -13.96
CA GLN A 288 22.37 -6.09 -14.94
C GLN A 288 20.86 -5.97 -15.23
N GLY A 289 20.37 -4.74 -15.43
CA GLY A 289 18.96 -4.48 -15.73
C GLY A 289 18.11 -4.20 -14.49
N ALA A 290 18.58 -4.49 -13.26
CA ALA A 290 17.83 -4.21 -12.04
C ALA A 290 17.43 -2.72 -11.94
N ARG A 291 18.40 -1.82 -12.11
CA ARG A 291 18.14 -0.37 -12.08
C ARG A 291 17.24 0.09 -13.23
N GLU A 292 17.41 -0.46 -14.42
CA GLU A 292 16.59 -0.15 -15.61
C GLU A 292 15.14 -0.61 -15.41
N TYR A 293 14.93 -1.68 -14.66
CA TYR A 293 13.62 -2.17 -14.26
C TYR A 293 12.97 -1.29 -13.19
N PHE A 294 13.70 -0.90 -12.14
CA PHE A 294 13.11 -0.18 -10.99
C PHE A 294 13.00 1.34 -11.16
N ALA A 295 13.90 1.98 -11.91
CA ALA A 295 13.88 3.45 -12.06
C ALA A 295 12.57 3.99 -12.67
N PRO A 296 12.00 3.40 -13.74
CA PRO A 296 10.71 3.86 -14.29
C PRO A 296 9.55 3.66 -13.32
N LEU A 297 9.59 2.59 -12.50
CA LEU A 297 8.55 2.31 -11.50
C LEU A 297 8.61 3.33 -10.36
N ALA A 298 9.80 3.67 -9.87
CA ALA A 298 9.98 4.70 -8.85
C ALA A 298 9.50 6.07 -9.35
N GLU A 299 9.85 6.45 -10.59
CA GLU A 299 9.38 7.70 -11.20
C GLU A 299 7.85 7.73 -11.36
N ALA A 300 7.27 6.63 -11.85
CA ALA A 300 5.82 6.53 -12.02
C ALA A 300 5.08 6.60 -10.67
N THR A 301 5.59 5.93 -9.63
CA THR A 301 5.00 5.94 -8.29
C THR A 301 4.90 7.37 -7.74
N ARG A 302 5.97 8.17 -7.88
CA ARG A 302 5.97 9.58 -7.45
C ARG A 302 4.99 10.45 -8.24
N LYS A 303 4.72 10.12 -9.51
CA LYS A 303 3.72 10.82 -10.32
C LYS A 303 2.29 10.41 -9.95
N LEU A 304 2.09 9.18 -9.49
CA LEU A 304 0.79 8.67 -9.04
C LEU A 304 0.40 9.26 -7.69
N ASP A 305 1.33 9.31 -6.73
CA ASP A 305 1.15 9.96 -5.44
C ASP A 305 2.42 10.73 -5.03
N PRO A 306 2.45 12.06 -5.21
CA PRO A 306 3.58 12.88 -4.77
C PRO A 306 3.54 13.24 -3.27
N THR A 307 2.52 12.80 -2.53
CA THR A 307 2.27 13.22 -1.14
C THR A 307 2.93 12.32 -0.10
N ARG A 308 3.41 11.14 -0.51
CA ARG A 308 4.02 10.14 0.37
C ARG A 308 5.40 9.71 -0.14
N PRO A 309 6.35 9.45 0.77
CA PRO A 309 7.61 8.79 0.45
C PRO A 309 7.43 7.41 -0.20
N ILE A 310 8.43 6.98 -0.96
CA ILE A 310 8.49 5.64 -1.56
C ILE A 310 9.74 4.87 -1.09
N THR A 311 9.62 3.56 -1.00
CA THR A 311 10.70 2.62 -0.64
C THR A 311 10.68 1.37 -1.51
N CYS A 312 11.81 0.67 -1.56
CA CYS A 312 11.93 -0.72 -2.01
C CYS A 312 12.69 -1.47 -0.90
N VAL A 313 12.10 -2.52 -0.33
CA VAL A 313 12.70 -3.20 0.83
C VAL A 313 13.88 -4.05 0.40
N ASN A 314 15.05 -3.76 0.95
CA ASN A 314 16.33 -4.29 0.51
C ASN A 314 16.69 -5.60 1.23
N VAL A 315 17.13 -6.58 0.44
CA VAL A 315 17.59 -7.90 0.90
C VAL A 315 19.01 -7.84 1.47
N MET A 316 19.31 -8.66 2.47
CA MET A 316 20.57 -8.58 3.22
C MET A 316 21.86 -8.76 2.41
N PHE A 317 21.83 -9.50 1.31
CA PHE A 317 23.03 -9.76 0.49
C PHE A 317 23.26 -8.70 -0.59
N CYS A 318 22.31 -7.79 -0.80
CA CYS A 318 22.48 -6.55 -1.54
C CYS A 318 22.87 -5.47 -0.54
N ASP A 319 24.07 -5.61 0.03
CA ASP A 319 24.59 -4.71 1.05
C ASP A 319 24.94 -3.32 0.48
N ALA A 320 25.38 -2.40 1.33
CA ALA A 320 25.66 -1.01 0.96
C ALA A 320 26.71 -0.83 -0.16
N HIS A 321 27.53 -1.86 -0.44
CA HIS A 321 28.53 -1.83 -1.50
C HIS A 321 28.07 -2.52 -2.79
N THR A 322 26.96 -3.26 -2.75
CA THR A 322 26.49 -4.08 -3.89
C THR A 322 25.08 -3.71 -4.36
N ASP A 323 24.29 -3.03 -3.55
CA ASP A 323 23.00 -2.46 -3.96
C ASP A 323 23.18 -1.39 -5.06
N THR A 324 22.24 -1.35 -6.01
CA THR A 324 22.31 -0.49 -7.20
C THR A 324 21.09 0.42 -7.40
N ILE A 325 20.12 0.38 -6.49
CA ILE A 325 18.82 1.03 -6.68
C ILE A 325 18.36 1.91 -5.51
N SER A 326 18.99 1.82 -4.33
CA SER A 326 18.49 2.48 -3.12
C SER A 326 18.40 4.01 -3.25
N ASP A 327 19.24 4.63 -4.09
CA ASP A 327 19.23 6.08 -4.35
C ASP A 327 17.99 6.56 -5.13
N LEU A 328 17.18 5.66 -5.68
CA LEU A 328 15.92 5.99 -6.35
C LEU A 328 14.78 6.27 -5.36
N PHE A 329 14.94 5.88 -4.09
CA PHE A 329 13.91 5.85 -3.06
C PHE A 329 14.18 6.87 -1.94
N ASP A 330 13.15 7.17 -1.15
CA ASP A 330 13.21 8.21 -0.12
C ASP A 330 13.65 7.69 1.25
N VAL A 331 13.32 6.43 1.55
CA VAL A 331 13.57 5.79 2.83
C VAL A 331 14.24 4.44 2.59
N LEU A 332 15.29 4.15 3.34
CA LEU A 332 16.00 2.88 3.29
C LEU A 332 15.33 1.87 4.23
N CYS A 333 14.63 0.88 3.67
CA CYS A 333 14.08 -0.25 4.43
C CYS A 333 14.97 -1.48 4.28
N LEU A 334 15.42 -2.06 5.39
CA LEU A 334 16.39 -3.14 5.41
C LEU A 334 15.83 -4.39 6.09
N ASN A 335 15.85 -5.52 5.39
CA ASN A 335 15.71 -6.82 6.03
C ASN A 335 17.11 -7.38 6.33
N ARG A 336 17.39 -7.68 7.60
CA ARG A 336 18.72 -8.13 8.05
C ARG A 336 18.59 -9.27 9.05
N TYR A 337 19.45 -10.27 8.88
CA TYR A 337 19.41 -11.52 9.64
C TYR A 337 20.82 -11.98 10.05
N TYR A 338 21.69 -11.02 10.40
CA TYR A 338 23.02 -11.33 10.94
C TYR A 338 22.88 -12.11 12.25
N GLY A 339 23.61 -13.22 12.38
CA GLY A 339 23.48 -14.15 13.50
C GLY A 339 22.36 -15.19 13.34
N TRP A 340 21.57 -15.11 12.26
CA TRP A 340 20.55 -16.11 11.92
C TRP A 340 20.95 -16.90 10.66
N TYR A 341 20.95 -16.25 9.48
CA TYR A 341 21.33 -16.91 8.21
C TYR A 341 22.83 -16.94 7.95
N VAL A 342 23.56 -15.97 8.51
CA VAL A 342 25.02 -15.85 8.38
C VAL A 342 25.66 -15.61 9.74
N GLN A 343 26.83 -16.18 9.97
CA GLN A 343 27.65 -15.88 11.15
C GLN A 343 28.27 -14.50 10.98
N SER A 344 28.14 -13.65 12.01
CA SER A 344 28.65 -12.27 12.05
C SER A 344 30.18 -12.19 12.08
#